data_AF-A0A6I4M6A7-F1
#
_entry.id   AF-A0A6I4M6A7-F1
#
_cell.length_a   1.000
_cell.length_b   1.000
_cell.length_c   1.000
_cell.angle_alpha   90.00
_cell.angle_beta   90.00
_cell.angle_gamma   90.00
#
_symmetry.space_group_name_H-M   'P 1'
#
loop_
_entity.id
_entity.type
_entity.pdbx_description
1 polymer ?
#
loop_
_entity_poly.entity_id
_entity_poly.type
_entity_poly.pdbx_seq_one_letter_code
_entity_poly.pdbx_strand_id
1 'polypeptide(L)'
;MLKQRVVAAEKIAAELHEAEDAIDQAIIKLAKLAGTLPVARFETNMSAIVGQDAVTKVTQAIAAAGQVRQMVTDAHHALSETQRQVGLGARMFGAGTDKPRSPGATGDRNAANEAADEVVIQPRAVA
;
A
#
# COMPACT_ATOMS: atom_id res chain seq x y z
N MET A 1 -14.33 11.45 24.15
CA MET A 1 -13.50 11.82 22.98
C MET A 1 -12.93 10.57 22.25
N LEU A 2 -13.76 9.73 21.63
CA LEU A 2 -13.29 8.61 20.77
C LEU A 2 -13.80 8.80 19.34
N LYS A 3 -15.09 9.12 19.20
CA LYS A 3 -15.74 9.43 17.93
C LYS A 3 -14.97 10.47 17.09
N GLN A 4 -14.51 11.56 17.70
CA GLN A 4 -13.72 12.59 17.01
C GLN A 4 -12.38 12.05 16.48
N ARG A 5 -11.67 11.22 17.26
CA ARG A 5 -10.41 10.60 16.84
C ARG A 5 -10.62 9.62 15.68
N VAL A 6 -11.71 8.85 15.73
CA VAL A 6 -12.09 7.92 14.65
C VAL A 6 -12.40 8.69 13.36
N VAL A 7 -13.23 9.72 13.43
CA VAL A 7 -13.56 10.57 12.26
C VAL A 7 -12.31 11.21 11.66
N ALA A 8 -11.39 11.70 12.49
CA ALA A 8 -10.12 12.25 12.02
C ALA A 8 -9.25 11.18 11.34
N ALA A 9 -9.15 9.97 11.93
CA ALA A 9 -8.38 8.86 11.35
C ALA A 9 -8.97 8.38 10.01
N GLU A 10 -10.30 8.28 9.90
CA GLU A 10 -10.99 7.93 8.64
C GLU A 10 -10.71 8.97 7.55
N LYS A 11 -10.79 10.25 7.89
CA LYS A 11 -10.47 11.33 6.96
C LYS A 11 -9.02 11.26 6.47
N ILE A 12 -8.06 11.12 7.39
CA ILE A 12 -6.63 11.00 7.06
C ILE A 12 -6.39 9.79 6.15
N ALA A 13 -7.00 8.64 6.46
CA ALA A 13 -6.84 7.44 5.66
C ALA A 13 -7.39 7.60 4.23
N ALA A 14 -8.53 8.29 4.08
CA ALA A 14 -9.10 8.59 2.77
C ALA A 14 -8.21 9.53 1.94
N GLU A 15 -7.75 10.65 2.53
CA GLU A 15 -6.87 11.61 1.87
C GLU A 15 -5.52 10.99 1.49
N LEU A 16 -4.97 10.11 2.34
CA LEU A 16 -3.73 9.39 2.06
C LEU A 16 -3.87 8.46 0.86
N HIS A 17 -4.97 7.71 0.78
CA HIS A 17 -5.22 6.80 -0.35
C HIS A 17 -5.43 7.56 -1.66
N GLU A 18 -6.17 8.67 -1.62
CA GLU A 18 -6.33 9.56 -2.77
C GLU A 18 -4.98 10.12 -3.25
N ALA A 19 -4.12 10.53 -2.32
CA ALA A 19 -2.78 11.02 -2.66
C ALA A 19 -1.90 9.93 -3.29
N GLU A 20 -1.90 8.71 -2.75
CA GLU A 20 -1.19 7.55 -3.31
C GLU A 20 -1.64 7.25 -4.75
N ASP A 21 -2.95 7.18 -4.98
CA ASP A 21 -3.52 6.93 -6.30
C ASP A 21 -3.19 8.04 -7.30
N ALA A 22 -3.29 9.31 -6.89
CA ALA A 22 -2.95 10.45 -7.74
C ALA A 22 -1.47 10.43 -8.18
N ILE A 23 -0.55 10.03 -7.29
CA ILE A 23 0.87 9.88 -7.62
C ILE A 23 1.09 8.75 -8.63
N ASP A 24 0.44 7.60 -8.43
CA ASP A 24 0.53 6.46 -9.36
C ASP A 24 -0.02 6.84 -10.74
N GLN A 25 -1.16 7.55 -10.80
CA GLN A 25 -1.69 8.09 -12.04
C GLN A 25 -0.72 9.06 -12.71
N ALA A 26 -0.06 9.96 -11.96
CA ALA A 26 0.93 10.88 -12.50
C ALA A 26 2.13 10.14 -13.12
N ILE A 27 2.67 9.12 -12.43
CA ILE A 27 3.76 8.28 -12.93
C ILE A 27 3.36 7.60 -14.24
N ILE A 28 2.14 7.05 -14.33
CA ILE A 28 1.61 6.42 -15.56
C ILE A 28 1.62 7.40 -16.74
N LYS A 29 1.12 8.64 -16.52
CA LYS A 29 1.07 9.66 -17.59
C LYS A 29 2.47 10.10 -18.02
N LEU A 30 3.39 10.28 -17.07
CA LEU A 30 4.78 10.63 -17.35
C LEU A 30 5.50 9.52 -18.14
N ALA A 31 5.32 8.26 -17.75
CA ALA A 31 5.90 7.12 -18.45
C ALA A 31 5.39 7.02 -19.89
N LYS A 32 4.08 7.22 -20.10
CA LYS A 32 3.49 7.29 -21.45
C LYS A 32 4.13 8.40 -22.28
N LEU A 33 4.25 9.60 -21.73
CA LEU A 33 4.88 10.74 -22.41
C LEU A 33 6.35 10.46 -22.75
N ALA A 34 7.11 9.87 -21.83
CA ALA A 34 8.51 9.51 -22.04
C ALA A 34 8.70 8.53 -23.22
N GLY A 35 7.74 7.62 -23.43
CA GLY A 35 7.73 6.73 -24.59
C GLY A 35 7.26 7.40 -25.88
N THR A 36 6.25 8.28 -25.81
CA THR A 36 5.71 8.97 -26.99
C THR A 36 6.72 9.89 -27.66
N LEU A 37 7.54 10.62 -26.89
CA LEU A 37 8.53 11.55 -27.44
C LEU A 37 9.52 10.93 -28.45
N PRO A 38 10.26 9.85 -28.12
CA PRO A 38 11.18 9.21 -29.07
C PRO A 38 10.46 8.51 -30.22
N VAL A 39 9.24 7.99 -30.01
CA VAL A 39 8.42 7.40 -31.09
C VAL A 39 8.06 8.47 -32.13
N ALA A 40 7.53 9.61 -31.70
CA ALA A 40 7.17 10.70 -32.61
C ALA A 40 8.39 11.20 -33.40
N ARG A 41 9.56 11.27 -32.75
CA ARG A 41 10.82 11.62 -33.42
C ARG A 41 11.19 10.62 -34.51
N PHE A 42 11.07 9.33 -34.21
CA PHE A 42 11.37 8.26 -35.16
C PHE A 42 10.40 8.27 -36.35
N GLU A 43 9.09 8.35 -36.08
CA GLU A 43 8.03 8.36 -37.10
C GLU A 43 8.13 9.57 -38.05
N THR A 44 8.73 10.67 -37.60
CA THR A 44 8.91 11.90 -38.38
C THR A 44 10.31 12.04 -39.01
N ASN A 45 11.16 11.00 -38.94
CA ASN A 45 12.54 11.03 -39.44
C ASN A 45 13.38 12.21 -38.90
N MET A 46 13.10 12.64 -37.67
CA MET A 46 13.85 13.72 -37.03
C MET A 46 15.16 13.22 -36.42
N SER A 47 16.18 14.09 -36.44
CA SER A 47 17.47 13.86 -35.79
C SER A 47 17.31 13.52 -34.31
N ALA A 48 18.18 12.64 -33.79
CA ALA A 48 18.17 12.17 -32.40
C ALA A 48 18.34 13.26 -31.35
N ILE A 49 18.96 14.38 -31.71
CA ILE A 49 19.14 15.51 -30.79
C ILE A 49 17.86 16.34 -30.60
N VAL A 50 16.90 16.25 -31.54
CA VAL A 50 15.66 17.01 -31.46
C VAL A 50 14.82 16.48 -30.30
N GLY A 51 14.51 17.36 -29.35
CA GLY A 51 13.72 17.02 -28.17
C GLY A 51 14.46 16.22 -27.10
N GLN A 52 15.77 16.00 -27.22
CA GLN A 52 16.56 15.27 -26.23
C GLN A 52 16.42 15.89 -24.83
N ASP A 53 16.47 17.22 -24.72
CA ASP A 53 16.28 17.92 -23.46
C ASP A 53 14.89 17.69 -22.84
N ALA A 54 13.85 17.52 -23.67
CA ALA A 54 12.51 17.22 -23.20
C ALA A 54 12.44 15.79 -22.64
N VAL A 55 13.02 14.81 -23.35
CA VAL A 55 13.12 13.42 -22.89
C VAL A 55 13.88 13.34 -21.55
N THR A 56 15.01 14.05 -21.44
CA THR A 56 15.78 14.14 -20.18
C THR A 56 14.93 14.70 -19.04
N LYS A 57 14.19 15.80 -19.27
CA LYS A 57 13.33 16.39 -18.22
C LYS A 57 12.18 15.47 -17.81
N VAL A 58 11.53 14.78 -18.77
CA VAL A 58 10.43 13.86 -18.45
C VAL A 58 10.93 12.64 -17.68
N THR A 59 12.09 12.08 -18.04
CA THR A 59 12.68 10.95 -17.29
C THR A 59 13.10 11.35 -15.88
N GLN A 60 13.63 12.56 -15.69
CA GLN A 60 13.89 13.13 -14.35
C GLN A 60 12.59 13.31 -13.55
N ALA A 61 11.50 13.77 -14.18
CA ALA A 61 10.20 13.91 -13.53
C ALA A 61 9.64 12.55 -13.06
N ILE A 62 9.83 11.47 -13.84
CA ILE A 62 9.47 10.10 -13.42
C ILE A 62 10.25 9.69 -12.16
N ALA A 63 11.57 9.92 -12.14
CA ALA A 63 12.40 9.60 -10.98
C ALA A 63 11.97 10.38 -9.73
N ALA A 64 11.69 11.68 -9.88
CA ALA A 64 11.19 12.52 -8.78
C ALA A 64 9.83 12.03 -8.28
N ALA A 65 8.89 11.68 -9.17
CA ALA A 65 7.59 11.14 -8.78
C ALA A 65 7.73 9.80 -8.02
N GLY A 66 8.69 8.96 -8.39
CA GLY A 66 9.03 7.75 -7.63
C GLY A 66 9.50 8.04 -6.20
N GLN A 67 10.29 9.10 -5.99
CA GLN A 67 10.69 9.54 -4.66
C GLN A 67 9.50 10.05 -3.85
N VAL A 68 8.61 10.83 -4.47
CA VAL A 68 7.38 11.33 -3.83
C VAL A 68 6.51 10.16 -3.37
N ARG A 69 6.32 9.15 -4.23
CA ARG A 69 5.59 7.92 -3.89
C ARG A 69 6.17 7.24 -2.64
N GLN A 70 7.50 7.06 -2.60
CA GLN A 70 8.16 6.45 -1.45
C GLN A 70 7.91 7.24 -0.17
N MET A 71 8.07 8.57 -0.19
CA MET A 71 7.84 9.43 0.97
C MET A 71 6.39 9.33 1.50
N VAL A 72 5.40 9.25 0.60
CA VAL A 72 3.99 9.10 0.99
C VAL A 72 3.71 7.71 1.57
N THR A 73 4.28 6.65 0.99
CA THR A 73 4.20 5.29 1.56
C THR A 73 4.87 5.21 2.94
N ASP A 74 6.01 5.86 3.15
CA ASP A 74 6.67 5.90 4.45
C ASP A 74 5.80 6.66 5.48
N ALA A 75 5.17 7.76 5.08
CA ALA A 75 4.19 8.46 5.91
C ALA A 75 2.99 7.56 6.27
N HIS A 76 2.49 6.75 5.35
CA HIS A 76 1.46 5.74 5.60
C HIS A 76 1.88 4.76 6.70
N HIS A 77 3.10 4.23 6.61
CA HIS A 77 3.64 3.32 7.60
C HIS A 77 3.76 4.00 8.98
N ALA A 78 4.28 5.23 9.05
CA ALA A 78 4.39 6.00 10.29
C ALA A 78 3.02 6.30 10.94
N LEU A 79 1.98 6.52 10.13
CA LEU A 79 0.61 6.73 10.63
C LEU A 79 0.04 5.47 11.29
N SER A 80 0.49 4.28 10.89
CA SER A 80 0.10 3.02 11.56
C SER A 80 0.62 2.94 13.00
N GLU A 81 1.79 3.52 13.28
CA GLU A 81 2.31 3.64 14.64
C GLU A 81 1.55 4.69 15.44
N THR A 82 1.31 5.85 14.83
CA THR A 82 0.49 6.92 15.41
C THR A 82 -0.89 6.40 15.82
N GLN A 83 -1.51 5.57 14.99
CA GLN A 83 -2.80 4.93 15.28
C GLN A 83 -2.79 4.13 16.60
N ARG A 84 -1.71 3.39 16.87
CA ARG A 84 -1.54 2.64 18.13
C ARG A 84 -1.38 3.59 19.31
N GLN A 85 -0.57 4.64 19.16
CA GLN A 85 -0.32 5.65 20.20
C GLN A 85 -1.60 6.38 20.62
N VAL A 86 -2.52 6.64 19.69
CA VAL A 86 -3.79 7.34 19.98
C VAL A 86 -4.93 6.41 20.42
N GLY A 87 -4.65 5.13 20.68
CA GLY A 87 -5.63 4.15 21.17
C GLY A 87 -6.59 3.63 20.10
N LEU A 88 -6.21 3.71 18.82
CA LEU A 88 -7.00 3.22 17.69
C LEU A 88 -6.42 1.94 17.06
N GLY A 89 -5.35 1.38 17.61
CA GLY A 89 -4.59 0.26 16.99
C GLY A 89 -5.35 -1.05 16.79
N ALA A 90 -6.52 -1.24 17.41
CA ALA A 90 -7.39 -2.40 17.19
C ALA A 90 -8.33 -2.24 15.98
N ARG A 91 -8.34 -1.07 15.33
CA ARG A 91 -9.17 -0.78 14.14
C ARG A 91 -8.32 -0.90 12.89
N MET A 92 -8.95 -1.21 11.76
CA MET A 92 -8.31 -1.11 10.45
C MET A 92 -8.90 0.10 9.73
N PHE A 93 -8.05 0.98 9.23
CA PHE A 93 -8.45 2.12 8.39
C PHE A 93 -7.84 1.92 7.01
N GLY A 94 -8.70 1.73 6.01
CA GLY A 94 -8.29 1.48 4.64
C GLY A 94 -9.45 0.91 3.83
N ALA A 95 -9.51 1.23 2.53
CA ALA A 95 -10.33 0.50 1.59
C ALA A 95 -9.80 -0.94 1.55
N GLY A 96 -10.65 -1.95 1.78
CA GLY A 96 -10.32 -3.38 1.93
C GLY A 96 -9.72 -4.04 0.69
N THR A 97 -8.71 -3.43 0.09
CA THR A 97 -7.79 -4.07 -0.84
C THR A 97 -6.82 -4.88 0.00
N ASP A 98 -6.80 -6.19 -0.24
CA ASP A 98 -5.91 -7.14 0.40
C ASP A 98 -4.45 -6.74 0.18
N LYS A 99 -3.91 -5.87 1.04
CA LYS A 99 -2.46 -5.73 1.17
C LYS A 99 -1.93 -7.13 1.51
N PRO A 100 -0.89 -7.64 0.81
CA PRO A 100 -0.29 -8.91 1.17
C PRO A 100 0.04 -8.88 2.66
N ARG A 101 -0.53 -9.83 3.41
CA ARG A 101 -0.28 -9.95 4.85
C ARG A 101 1.22 -10.05 5.04
N SER A 102 1.83 -9.07 5.71
CA SER A 102 3.24 -9.16 6.07
C SER A 102 3.47 -10.51 6.77
N PRO A 103 4.51 -11.29 6.38
CA PRO A 103 4.83 -12.53 7.06
C PRO A 103 5.26 -12.18 8.50
N GLY A 104 4.33 -12.29 9.45
CA GLY A 104 4.56 -11.89 10.84
C GLY A 104 3.32 -11.49 11.61
N ALA A 105 2.20 -11.18 10.96
CA ALA A 105 0.94 -10.95 11.66
C ALA A 105 0.25 -12.27 12.01
N THR A 106 0.79 -13.07 12.94
CA THR A 106 0.08 -14.21 13.54
C THR A 106 -0.90 -13.69 14.59
N GLY A 107 -2.10 -13.35 14.13
CA GLY A 107 -3.28 -13.25 14.99
C GLY A 107 -3.90 -14.64 15.08
N ASP A 108 -3.42 -15.45 16.02
CA ASP A 108 -4.17 -16.62 16.47
C ASP A 108 -3.93 -16.81 17.97
N ARG A 109 -4.83 -16.22 18.76
CA ARG A 109 -4.97 -16.47 20.19
C ARG A 109 -6.45 -16.75 20.42
N ASN A 110 -6.95 -17.89 19.96
CA ASN A 110 -8.15 -18.56 20.50
C ASN A 110 -8.47 -19.93 19.85
N ALA A 111 -7.47 -20.75 19.52
CA ALA A 111 -7.70 -22.14 19.05
C ALA A 111 -7.21 -23.23 20.03
N ALA A 112 -6.67 -22.86 21.20
CA ALA A 112 -5.96 -23.81 22.08
C ALA A 112 -6.76 -24.27 23.33
N ASN A 113 -8.07 -24.01 23.43
CA ASN A 113 -8.83 -24.36 24.64
C ASN A 113 -10.11 -25.19 24.42
N GLU A 114 -10.19 -25.99 23.35
CA GLU A 114 -11.34 -26.92 23.14
C GLU A 114 -10.94 -28.39 22.93
N ALA A 115 -9.65 -28.75 22.98
CA ALA A 115 -9.20 -30.13 22.71
C ALA A 115 -8.88 -30.97 23.95
N ALA A 116 -9.31 -30.57 25.15
CA ALA A 116 -8.93 -31.23 26.41
C ALA A 116 -10.03 -32.04 27.11
N ASP A 117 -11.24 -32.17 26.54
CA ASP A 117 -12.39 -32.75 27.26
C ASP A 117 -13.02 -34.01 26.63
N GLU A 118 -12.35 -34.69 25.71
CA GLU A 118 -12.90 -35.92 25.10
C GLU A 118 -11.88 -37.06 24.93
N VAL A 119 -11.27 -37.50 26.04
CA VAL A 119 -10.63 -38.83 26.10
C VAL A 119 -10.87 -39.46 27.47
N VAL A 120 -12.11 -39.87 27.76
CA VAL A 120 -12.39 -40.76 28.91
C VAL A 120 -13.43 -41.83 28.51
N ILE A 121 -12.97 -43.08 28.54
CA ILE A 121 -13.68 -44.37 28.65
C ILE A 121 -14.16 -45.08 27.36
N GLN A 122 -13.38 -46.06 26.92
CA GLN A 122 -13.93 -47.38 26.53
C GLN A 122 -13.26 -48.47 27.37
N PRO A 123 -14.00 -49.38 28.03
CA PRO A 123 -13.41 -50.47 28.79
C PRO A 123 -13.03 -51.65 27.89
N ARG A 124 -11.84 -52.20 28.13
CA ARG A 124 -11.44 -53.54 27.67
C ARG A 124 -12.11 -54.60 28.54
N ALA A 125 -12.68 -55.65 27.93
CA ALA A 125 -12.70 -57.04 28.42
C ALA A 125 -13.37 -57.90 27.33
N VAL A 126 -12.76 -58.93 26.70
CA VAL A 126 -12.09 -60.18 27.15
C VAL A 126 -12.97 -61.37 26.70
N ALA A 127 -12.27 -62.38 26.15
CA ALA A 127 -12.68 -63.71 25.70
C ALA A 127 -13.22 -63.82 24.26
#